data_AF-A0AAD6K9Y2-F1
#
_entry.id   AF-A0AAD6K9Y2-F1
#
_cell.length_a   1.000
_cell.length_b   1.000
_cell.length_c   1.000
_cell.angle_alpha   90.00
_cell.angle_beta   90.00
_cell.angle_gamma   90.00
#
_symmetry.space_group_name_H-M   'P 1'
#
loop_
_entity.id
_entity.type
_entity.pdbx_description
1 polymer ?
#
loop_
_entity_poly.entity_id
_entity_poly.type
_entity_poly.pdbx_seq_one_letter_code
_entity_poly.pdbx_strand_id
1 'polypeptide(L)'
;MEAVQKGLMLSNWKHVSSDEGASTGRILVSWNVKKCSLICVHKSQQWITCEVRRNGNPEPWSVTFVYGHNTPVERAPLWSYIMGNSQSFSAAPWLVLGDFNEVIQQSDGHGGSIAWHNHHTEFGSCITNAELMQITYTGLRHTWA
;
A
#
# COMPACT_ATOMS: atom_id res chain seq x y z
N MET A 1 -18.02 2.64 -4.77
CA MET A 1 -17.42 3.24 -3.56
C MET A 1 -18.29 4.27 -2.84
N GLU A 2 -19.09 5.09 -3.54
CA GLU A 2 -19.87 6.17 -2.91
C GLU A 2 -20.84 5.68 -1.82
N ALA A 3 -21.52 4.54 -2.02
CA ALA A 3 -22.39 3.93 -1.01
C ALA A 3 -21.63 3.54 0.27
N VAL A 4 -20.41 3.01 0.13
CA VAL A 4 -19.54 2.68 1.27
C VAL A 4 -19.13 3.95 2.00
N GLN A 5 -18.69 4.98 1.28
CA GLN A 5 -18.31 6.27 1.87
C GLN A 5 -19.45 6.90 2.67
N LYS A 6 -20.68 6.92 2.11
CA LYS A 6 -21.87 7.40 2.82
C LYS A 6 -22.20 6.53 4.04
N GLY A 7 -22.09 5.21 3.91
CA GLY A 7 -22.38 4.26 4.99
C GLY A 7 -21.44 4.38 6.20
N LEU A 8 -20.20 4.87 6.01
CA LEU A 8 -19.24 5.05 7.10
C LEU A 8 -19.62 6.21 8.05
N MET A 9 -20.45 7.16 7.61
CA MET A 9 -20.97 8.27 8.44
C MET A 9 -19.87 9.07 9.20
N LEU A 10 -18.68 9.19 8.61
CA LEU A 10 -17.54 9.84 9.24
C LEU A 10 -17.56 11.36 9.05
N SER A 11 -17.78 12.12 10.13
CA SER A 11 -17.79 13.59 10.07
C SER A 11 -16.37 14.17 9.96
N ASN A 12 -16.18 15.14 9.05
CA ASN A 12 -14.87 15.76 8.76
C ASN A 12 -13.85 14.81 8.12
N TRP A 13 -14.30 13.75 7.44
CA TRP A 13 -13.42 12.88 6.68
C TRP A 13 -13.51 13.19 5.19
N LYS A 14 -12.39 13.02 4.50
CA LYS A 14 -12.30 12.97 3.04
C LYS A 14 -11.85 11.59 2.62
N HIS A 15 -12.10 11.28 1.35
CA HIS A 15 -11.86 9.96 0.79
C HIS A 15 -11.22 10.05 -0.59
N VAL A 16 -10.40 9.06 -0.93
CA VAL A 16 -9.96 8.77 -2.29
C VAL A 16 -10.05 7.27 -2.52
N SER A 17 -10.42 6.86 -3.74
CA SER A 17 -10.50 5.46 -4.13
C SER A 17 -9.69 5.17 -5.38
N SER A 18 -9.33 3.90 -5.55
CA SER A 18 -8.68 3.39 -6.76
C SER A 18 -9.67 3.21 -7.93
N ASP A 19 -10.90 3.70 -7.82
CA ASP A 19 -11.86 3.68 -8.94
C ASP A 19 -11.27 4.44 -10.15
N GLU A 20 -11.19 3.77 -11.30
CA GLU A 20 -10.89 4.38 -12.59
C GLU A 20 -12.00 4.03 -13.57
N GLY A 21 -12.86 5.02 -13.87
CA GLY A 21 -13.96 4.88 -14.81
C GLY A 21 -14.99 3.83 -14.38
N ALA A 22 -15.20 2.82 -15.24
CA ALA A 22 -16.21 1.78 -15.05
C ALA A 22 -15.76 0.61 -14.14
N SER A 23 -14.52 0.63 -13.65
CA SER A 23 -14.00 -0.43 -12.76
C SER A 23 -14.42 -0.22 -11.31
N THR A 24 -14.71 -1.31 -10.59
CA THR A 24 -14.89 -1.27 -9.14
C THR A 24 -13.54 -1.09 -8.45
N GLY A 25 -13.37 0.03 -7.75
CA GLY A 25 -12.19 0.34 -6.96
C GLY A 25 -12.04 -0.62 -5.79
N ARG A 26 -10.79 -1.01 -5.54
CA ARG A 26 -10.41 -2.01 -4.54
C ARG A 26 -9.83 -1.40 -3.27
N ILE A 27 -9.43 -0.14 -3.33
CA ILE A 27 -8.78 0.59 -2.23
C ILE A 27 -9.63 1.82 -1.91
N LEU A 28 -10.00 2.00 -0.64
CA LEU A 28 -10.60 3.21 -0.10
C LEU A 28 -9.66 3.79 0.95
N VAL A 29 -9.08 4.96 0.68
CA VAL A 29 -8.29 5.71 1.64
C VAL A 29 -9.15 6.81 2.21
N SER A 30 -9.23 6.90 3.53
CA SER A 30 -10.04 7.88 4.25
C SER A 30 -9.18 8.57 5.31
N TRP A 31 -9.34 9.88 5.48
CA TRP A 31 -8.60 10.63 6.49
C TRP A 31 -9.42 11.75 7.12
N ASN A 32 -9.12 12.07 8.37
CA ASN A 32 -9.74 13.17 9.10
C ASN A 32 -9.05 14.50 8.75
N VAL A 33 -9.79 15.43 8.12
CA VAL A 33 -9.23 16.72 7.66
C VAL A 33 -8.80 17.63 8.80
N LYS A 34 -9.26 17.38 10.03
CA LYS A 34 -8.80 18.10 11.22
C LYS A 34 -7.43 17.62 11.71
N LYS A 35 -6.91 16.50 11.20
CA LYS A 35 -5.62 15.92 11.59
C LYS A 35 -4.56 16.05 10.49
N CYS A 36 -4.95 15.84 9.24
CA CYS A 36 -4.05 15.93 8.09
C CYS A 36 -4.80 16.22 6.79
N SER A 37 -4.06 16.60 5.76
CA SER A 37 -4.49 16.56 4.37
C SER A 37 -3.72 15.49 3.60
N LEU A 38 -4.43 14.79 2.71
CA LEU A 38 -3.86 13.86 1.75
C LEU A 38 -4.13 14.39 0.34
N ILE A 39 -3.12 14.36 -0.51
CA ILE A 39 -3.21 14.67 -1.94
C ILE A 39 -2.80 13.43 -2.71
N CYS A 40 -3.72 12.84 -3.46
CA CYS A 40 -3.42 11.68 -4.31
C CYS A 40 -2.49 12.12 -5.45
N VAL A 41 -1.29 11.55 -5.51
CA VAL A 41 -0.28 11.85 -6.55
C VAL A 41 -0.32 10.82 -7.68
N HIS A 42 -0.66 9.58 -7.37
CA HIS A 42 -0.75 8.50 -8.34
C HIS A 42 -1.67 7.41 -7.80
N LYS A 43 -2.39 6.72 -8.67
CA LYS A 43 -3.17 5.54 -8.30
C LYS A 43 -3.22 4.52 -9.43
N SER A 44 -3.55 3.28 -9.06
CA SER A 44 -3.86 2.19 -9.97
C SER A 44 -4.86 1.25 -9.27
N GLN A 45 -5.19 0.12 -9.89
CA GLN A 45 -6.00 -0.91 -9.24
C GLN A 45 -5.32 -1.56 -8.02
N GLN A 46 -4.00 -1.47 -7.90
CA GLN A 46 -3.21 -2.13 -6.84
C GLN A 46 -2.61 -1.16 -5.81
N TRP A 47 -2.56 0.14 -6.09
CA TRP A 47 -2.03 1.11 -5.14
C TRP A 47 -2.67 2.49 -5.23
N ILE A 48 -2.59 3.26 -4.15
CA ILE A 48 -2.83 4.71 -4.13
C ILE A 48 -1.66 5.36 -3.40
N THR A 49 -0.95 6.23 -4.08
CA THR A 49 0.12 7.05 -3.48
C THR A 49 -0.39 8.44 -3.20
N CYS A 50 -0.15 8.91 -1.97
CA CYS A 50 -0.55 10.23 -1.50
C CYS A 50 0.64 10.98 -0.88
N GLU A 51 0.70 12.29 -1.10
CA GLU A 51 1.44 13.19 -0.22
C GLU A 51 0.56 13.49 1.01
N VAL A 52 1.14 13.40 2.20
CA VAL A 52 0.50 13.66 3.49
C VAL A 52 1.10 14.91 4.11
N ARG A 53 0.24 15.82 4.57
CA ARG A 53 0.62 16.96 5.40
C ARG A 53 -0.16 16.93 6.70
N ARG A 54 0.54 16.92 7.83
CA ARG A 54 -0.10 16.90 9.15
C ARG A 54 -0.41 18.34 9.59
N ASN A 55 -1.57 18.55 10.20
CA ASN A 55 -1.91 19.87 10.73
C ASN A 55 -0.92 20.24 11.86
N GLY A 56 -0.26 21.39 11.71
CA GLY A 56 0.78 21.86 12.64
C GLY A 56 2.19 21.30 12.39
N ASN A 57 2.40 20.46 11.37
CA ASN A 57 3.73 20.10 10.88
C ASN A 57 3.79 20.35 9.36
N PRO A 58 4.59 21.33 8.90
CA PRO A 58 4.63 21.70 7.49
C PRO A 58 5.36 20.67 6.61
N GLU A 59 6.15 19.77 7.19
CA GLU A 59 6.97 18.82 6.42
C GLU A 59 6.10 17.70 5.82
N PRO A 60 6.03 17.60 4.48
CA PRO A 60 5.27 16.56 3.81
C PRO A 60 6.01 15.23 3.86
N TRP A 61 5.25 14.13 3.83
CA TRP A 61 5.77 12.78 3.64
C TRP A 61 4.86 12.01 2.69
N SER A 62 5.37 10.94 2.08
CA SER A 62 4.62 10.16 1.10
C SER A 62 4.12 8.85 1.69
N VAL A 63 2.94 8.42 1.26
CA VAL A 63 2.39 7.10 1.62
C VAL A 63 1.85 6.40 0.38
N THR A 64 2.18 5.13 0.21
CA THR A 64 1.60 4.25 -0.81
C THR A 64 0.76 3.19 -0.10
N PHE A 65 -0.55 3.28 -0.27
CA PHE A 65 -1.52 2.27 0.17
C PHE A 65 -1.61 1.17 -0.88
N VAL A 66 -1.42 -0.08 -0.49
CA VAL A 66 -1.33 -1.24 -1.40
C VAL A 66 -2.49 -2.21 -1.18
N TYR A 67 -3.05 -2.71 -2.28
CA TYR A 67 -3.83 -3.94 -2.32
C TYR A 67 -3.45 -4.73 -3.57
N GLY A 68 -2.48 -5.64 -3.42
CA GLY A 68 -1.92 -6.42 -4.53
C GLY A 68 -2.94 -7.32 -5.21
N HIS A 69 -2.71 -7.67 -6.48
CA HIS A 69 -3.39 -8.81 -7.09
C HIS A 69 -2.89 -10.13 -6.49
N ASN A 70 -3.71 -11.17 -6.64
CA ASN A 70 -3.45 -12.48 -6.04
C ASN A 70 -2.44 -13.30 -6.84
N THR A 71 -2.31 -13.03 -8.15
CA THR A 71 -1.38 -13.76 -9.01
C THR A 71 -0.06 -13.00 -9.16
N PRO A 72 1.09 -13.70 -9.21
CA PRO A 72 2.39 -13.05 -9.41
C PRO A 72 2.45 -12.16 -10.66
N VAL A 73 1.88 -12.63 -11.77
CA VAL A 73 1.90 -11.92 -13.05
C VAL A 73 1.16 -10.59 -12.97
N GLU A 74 -0.03 -10.57 -12.36
CA GLU A 74 -0.79 -9.33 -12.18
C GLU A 74 -0.17 -8.39 -11.15
N ARG A 75 0.66 -8.93 -10.25
CA ARG A 75 1.35 -8.17 -9.21
C ARG A 75 2.66 -7.54 -9.68
N ALA A 76 3.29 -8.05 -10.73
CA ALA A 76 4.54 -7.49 -11.27
C ALA A 76 4.55 -5.94 -11.45
N PRO A 77 3.47 -5.29 -11.95
CA PRO A 77 3.42 -3.84 -12.06
C PRO A 77 3.53 -3.10 -10.71
N LEU A 78 3.07 -3.68 -9.61
CA LEU A 78 3.22 -3.11 -8.26
C LEU A 78 4.70 -3.03 -7.88
N TRP A 79 5.46 -4.10 -8.12
CA TRP A 79 6.91 -4.14 -7.84
C TRP A 79 7.67 -3.14 -8.70
N SER A 80 7.37 -3.07 -10.00
CA SER A 80 7.96 -2.07 -10.90
C SER A 80 7.64 -0.64 -10.46
N TYR A 81 6.42 -0.39 -9.98
CA TYR A 81 6.04 0.93 -9.47
C TYR A 81 6.85 1.31 -8.22
N ILE A 82 6.96 0.42 -7.24
CA ILE A 82 7.69 0.70 -5.99
C ILE A 82 9.18 0.94 -6.29
N MET A 83 9.82 0.04 -7.04
CA MET A 83 11.24 0.19 -7.39
C MET A 83 11.50 1.41 -8.28
N GLY A 84 10.60 1.70 -9.24
CA GLY A 84 10.77 2.83 -10.16
C GLY A 84 10.59 4.20 -9.51
N ASN A 85 9.93 4.29 -8.36
CA ASN A 85 9.68 5.56 -7.67
C ASN A 85 10.52 5.73 -6.38
N SER A 86 11.31 4.73 -5.97
CA SER A 86 12.10 4.80 -4.73
C SER A 86 13.02 6.01 -4.69
N GLN A 87 13.73 6.28 -5.79
CA GLN A 87 14.62 7.43 -5.91
C GLN A 87 13.85 8.76 -5.82
N SER A 88 12.68 8.86 -6.45
CA SER A 88 11.83 10.05 -6.39
C SER A 88 11.29 10.32 -4.99
N PHE A 89 11.11 9.28 -4.18
CA PHE A 89 10.67 9.40 -2.79
C PHE A 89 11.82 9.47 -1.78
N SER A 90 13.08 9.41 -2.20
CA SER A 90 14.24 9.43 -1.29
C SER A 90 14.42 10.73 -0.50
N ALA A 91 13.86 11.85 -0.96
CA ALA A 91 14.05 13.16 -0.36
C ALA A 91 13.16 13.42 0.89
N ALA A 92 12.18 12.57 1.15
CA ALA A 92 11.27 12.70 2.29
C ALA A 92 10.85 11.32 2.81
N PRO A 93 10.33 11.18 4.04
CA PRO A 93 9.86 9.89 4.51
C PRO A 93 8.81 9.29 3.58
N TRP A 94 8.97 8.01 3.24
CA TRP A 94 8.02 7.27 2.41
C TRP A 94 7.59 5.99 3.10
N LEU A 95 6.28 5.83 3.26
CA LEU A 95 5.68 4.65 3.86
C LEU A 95 4.93 3.84 2.80
N VAL A 96 5.25 2.57 2.65
CA VAL A 96 4.50 1.64 1.80
C VAL A 96 3.79 0.65 2.72
N LEU A 97 2.46 0.60 2.67
CA LEU A 97 1.65 -0.20 3.58
C LEU A 97 0.40 -0.74 2.92
N GLY A 98 -0.09 -1.88 3.40
CA GLY A 98 -1.32 -2.48 2.94
C GLY A 98 -1.20 -3.99 2.86
N ASP A 99 -2.03 -4.59 2.00
CA ASP A 99 -2.03 -6.02 1.76
C ASP A 99 -1.39 -6.32 0.41
N PHE A 100 -0.20 -6.92 0.47
CA PHE A 100 0.60 -7.24 -0.71
C PHE A 100 0.17 -8.56 -1.37
N ASN A 101 -0.69 -9.36 -0.71
CA ASN A 101 -1.03 -10.74 -1.08
C ASN A 101 0.20 -11.66 -1.28
N GLU A 102 1.35 -11.31 -0.68
CA GLU A 102 2.63 -12.01 -0.86
C GLU A 102 3.39 -12.07 0.46
N VAL A 103 4.18 -13.13 0.66
CA VAL A 103 5.02 -13.33 1.84
C VAL A 103 6.48 -13.05 1.51
N ILE A 104 7.25 -12.52 2.48
CA ILE A 104 8.68 -12.22 2.28
C ILE A 104 9.53 -13.48 2.40
N GLN A 105 9.15 -14.38 3.31
CA GLN A 105 9.85 -15.63 3.59
C GLN A 105 8.84 -16.75 3.85
N GLN A 106 9.27 -17.99 3.63
CA GLN A 106 8.42 -19.17 3.79
C GLN A 106 7.80 -19.27 5.19
N SER A 107 8.52 -18.82 6.21
CA SER A 107 8.06 -18.86 7.60
C SER A 107 6.98 -17.82 7.94
N ASP A 108 6.64 -16.92 7.03
CA ASP A 108 5.52 -15.98 7.19
C ASP A 108 4.18 -16.60 6.74
N GLY A 109 4.22 -17.72 6.03
CA GLY A 109 3.06 -18.55 5.74
C GLY A 109 2.89 -19.69 6.74
N HIS A 110 1.66 -20.16 6.92
CA HIS A 110 1.36 -21.39 7.64
C HIS A 110 0.41 -22.26 6.81
N GLY A 111 0.81 -23.48 6.48
CA GLY A 111 0.11 -24.31 5.50
C GLY A 111 0.37 -23.88 4.05
N GLY A 112 -0.21 -24.62 3.09
CA GLY A 112 0.01 -24.40 1.65
C GLY A 112 1.17 -25.21 1.05
N SER A 113 1.57 -24.86 -0.18
CA SER A 113 2.67 -25.54 -0.87
C SER A 113 4.01 -25.25 -0.20
N ILE A 114 4.84 -26.29 -0.01
CA ILE A 114 6.21 -26.16 0.48
C ILE A 114 7.13 -25.63 -0.64
N ALA A 115 6.66 -25.63 -1.89
CA ALA A 115 7.44 -25.19 -3.03
C ALA A 115 7.61 -23.66 -3.01
N TRP A 116 8.83 -23.22 -2.70
CA TRP A 116 9.24 -21.82 -2.79
C TRP A 116 9.68 -21.50 -4.22
N HIS A 117 8.72 -21.07 -5.03
CA HIS A 117 8.97 -20.67 -6.40
C HIS A 117 9.64 -19.29 -6.49
N ASN A 118 10.33 -19.03 -7.60
CA ASN A 118 11.09 -17.79 -7.82
C ASN A 118 10.24 -16.51 -7.63
N HIS A 119 8.94 -16.53 -7.93
CA HIS A 119 8.10 -15.36 -7.76
C HIS A 119 7.96 -14.89 -6.30
N HIS A 120 8.11 -15.77 -5.32
CA HIS A 120 8.12 -15.37 -3.89
C HIS A 120 9.37 -14.55 -3.52
N THR A 121 10.41 -14.55 -4.36
CA THR A 121 11.59 -13.69 -4.15
C THR A 121 11.37 -12.25 -4.60
N GLU A 122 10.37 -11.99 -5.45
CA GLU A 122 10.16 -10.67 -6.05
C GLU A 122 9.82 -9.60 -5.00
N PHE A 123 9.06 -9.96 -3.97
CA PHE A 123 8.73 -9.01 -2.90
C PHE A 123 9.97 -8.63 -2.07
N GLY A 124 10.79 -9.62 -1.70
CA GLY A 124 12.06 -9.37 -1.00
C GLY A 124 13.07 -8.57 -1.84
N SER A 125 13.16 -8.86 -3.13
CA SER A 125 13.96 -8.08 -4.08
C SER A 125 13.43 -6.66 -4.24
N CYS A 126 12.11 -6.47 -4.29
CA CYS A 126 11.48 -5.15 -4.35
C CYS A 126 11.83 -4.32 -3.11
N ILE A 127 11.75 -4.89 -1.91
CA ILE A 127 12.12 -4.20 -0.65
C ILE A 127 13.58 -3.78 -0.70
N THR A 128 14.48 -4.71 -1.05
CA THR A 128 15.92 -4.46 -1.12
C THR A 128 16.26 -3.37 -2.15
N ASN A 129 15.75 -3.48 -3.37
CA ASN A 129 16.05 -2.56 -4.47
C ASN A 129 15.45 -1.17 -4.26
N ALA A 130 14.33 -1.07 -3.54
CA ALA A 130 13.72 0.20 -3.18
C ALA A 130 14.30 0.82 -1.90
N GLU A 131 15.32 0.17 -1.30
CA GLU A 131 15.95 0.57 -0.03
C GLU A 131 14.91 0.75 1.10
N LEU A 132 13.83 -0.03 1.05
CA LEU A 132 12.77 0.00 2.05
C LEU A 132 13.19 -0.81 3.27
N MET A 133 12.84 -0.30 4.45
CA MET A 133 12.98 -1.04 5.70
C MET A 133 11.62 -1.53 6.20
N GLN A 134 11.57 -2.78 6.64
CA GLN A 134 10.37 -3.32 7.27
C GLN A 134 10.21 -2.73 8.68
N ILE A 135 9.01 -2.22 8.98
CA ILE A 135 8.67 -1.76 10.32
C ILE A 135 8.54 -2.97 11.25
N THR A 136 9.21 -2.92 12.40
CA THR A 136 9.13 -3.98 13.41
C THR A 136 7.74 -4.02 14.04
N TYR A 137 7.25 -5.22 14.33
CA TYR A 137 5.96 -5.44 15.00
C TYR A 137 6.14 -6.33 16.22
N THR A 138 5.18 -6.24 17.14
CA THR A 138 5.01 -7.17 18.26
C THR A 138 3.60 -7.73 18.22
N GLY A 139 3.42 -8.97 18.65
CA GLY A 139 2.10 -9.64 18.64
C GLY A 139 1.97 -10.72 17.55
N LEU A 140 0.80 -10.80 16.92
CA LEU A 140 0.46 -11.86 15.96
C LEU A 140 1.31 -11.74 14.69
N ARG A 141 1.94 -12.85 14.30
CA ARG A 141 2.84 -12.95 13.13
C ARG A 141 2.11 -13.04 11.80
N HIS A 142 0.97 -13.71 11.78
CA HIS A 142 0.21 -13.95 10.55
C HIS A 142 -0.98 -12.99 10.48
N THR A 143 -1.24 -12.46 9.29
CA THR A 143 -2.30 -11.45 9.05
C THR A 143 -3.58 -12.06 8.45
N TRP A 144 -3.51 -13.28 7.92
CA TRP A 144 -4.60 -13.98 7.25
C TRP A 144 -4.50 -15.50 7.50
N ALA A 145 -5.64 -16.20 7.46
CA ALA A 145 -5.79 -17.64 7.64
C ALA A 145 -6.67 -18.25 6.54
#